data_AF-A0A7X8VVQ7-F1
#
_entry.id   AF-A0A7X8VVQ7-F1
#
_cell.length_a   1.000
_cell.length_b   1.000
_cell.length_c   1.000
_cell.angle_alpha   90.00
_cell.angle_beta   90.00
_cell.angle_gamma   90.00
#
_symmetry.space_group_name_H-M   'P 1'
#
loop_
_entity.id
_entity.type
_entity.pdbx_description
1 polymer ?
#
loop_
_entity_poly.entity_id
_entity_poly.type
_entity_poly.pdbx_seq_one_letter_code
_entity_poly.pdbx_strand_id
1 'polypeptide(L)'
;LLFVSGLDGFNPEKLRGEGARIAFSQPVIHNGERCNRVVERIEGKLVEHLVSRDDFMLLFQNNLTNYAEVFVPAGGRPGTINEDNWQNFFPDGKASFRAIVEGANAYITPGARLKIQQNGVWVVKDASANKCGVITSSYEIISGLMLDEDEFKTHKRELISQIMEILQQRASQEAEWLYSHFQTTGVFLTDLTEKLSRSINAAKVEISAFLARNPHFISNELLLSHLPALFKQRFPERVQRLPLEYRQAIVAVELACRLVYTTDSTNMENKLRLLLTAEEKAQS
;
A
#
# COMPACT_ATOMS: atom_id res chain seq x y z
N LEU A 1 -3.12 -22.79 -1.13
CA LEU A 1 -4.56 -23.07 -0.97
C LEU A 1 -5.32 -22.22 -1.99
N LEU A 2 -5.57 -22.76 -3.18
CA LEU A 2 -6.48 -22.14 -4.16
C LEU A 2 -7.84 -22.81 -3.96
N PHE A 3 -8.79 -22.09 -3.38
CA PHE A 3 -10.14 -22.61 -3.20
C PHE A 3 -10.81 -22.79 -4.57
N VAL A 4 -11.29 -24.00 -4.86
CA VAL A 4 -11.95 -24.38 -6.14
C VAL A 4 -13.38 -23.81 -6.23
N SER A 5 -13.91 -23.32 -5.10
CA SER A 5 -15.19 -22.64 -4.97
C SER A 5 -15.12 -21.62 -3.82
N GLY A 6 -15.92 -20.55 -3.86
CA GLY A 6 -16.02 -19.61 -2.73
C GLY A 6 -16.48 -20.27 -1.43
N LEU A 7 -16.35 -19.56 -0.30
CA LEU A 7 -16.81 -20.00 1.02
C LEU A 7 -18.28 -20.46 1.02
N ASP A 8 -19.09 -19.86 0.14
CA ASP A 8 -20.51 -20.17 0.03
C ASP A 8 -20.82 -21.58 -0.52
N GLY A 9 -19.85 -22.25 -1.14
CA GLY A 9 -19.98 -23.64 -1.58
C GLY A 9 -19.66 -24.68 -0.51
N PHE A 10 -19.26 -24.25 0.70
CA PHE A 10 -18.89 -25.18 1.76
C PHE A 10 -20.11 -25.91 2.33
N ASN A 11 -20.01 -27.23 2.50
CA ASN A 11 -21.05 -28.05 3.14
C ASN A 11 -20.89 -27.98 4.69
N PRO A 12 -21.83 -27.36 5.43
CA PRO A 12 -21.75 -27.21 6.89
C PRO A 12 -21.67 -28.53 7.66
N GLU A 13 -22.15 -29.64 7.11
CA GLU A 13 -22.02 -30.98 7.70
C GLU A 13 -20.57 -31.38 7.94
N LYS A 14 -19.63 -30.77 7.22
CA LYS A 14 -18.20 -30.98 7.40
C LYS A 14 -17.61 -30.21 8.59
N LEU A 15 -18.35 -29.32 9.25
CA LEU A 15 -17.89 -28.66 10.49
C LEU A 15 -17.72 -29.71 11.59
N ARG A 16 -16.52 -29.81 12.14
CA ARG A 16 -16.16 -30.74 13.22
C ARG A 16 -15.69 -29.96 14.45
N GLY A 17 -16.12 -30.41 15.62
CA GLY A 17 -15.82 -29.77 16.90
C GLY A 17 -16.95 -28.86 17.38
N GLU A 18 -17.16 -28.85 18.68
CA GLU A 18 -18.10 -27.93 19.33
C GLU A 18 -17.63 -26.48 19.17
N GLY A 19 -18.55 -25.56 18.85
CA GLY A 19 -18.24 -24.16 18.52
C GLY A 19 -17.62 -23.94 17.13
N ALA A 20 -17.45 -25.01 16.33
CA ALA A 20 -17.02 -24.86 14.94
C ALA A 20 -18.12 -24.17 14.13
N ARG A 21 -17.77 -23.10 13.42
CA ARG A 21 -18.72 -22.29 12.66
C ARG A 21 -18.21 -21.89 11.30
N ILE A 22 -19.15 -21.64 10.38
CA ILE A 22 -18.90 -21.01 9.10
C ILE A 22 -19.88 -19.84 8.91
N ALA A 23 -19.33 -18.69 8.50
CA ALA A 23 -20.10 -17.53 8.11
C ALA A 23 -20.06 -17.39 6.59
N PHE A 24 -21.24 -17.36 5.96
CA PHE A 24 -21.42 -17.30 4.52
C PHE A 24 -21.27 -15.86 4.01
N SER A 25 -20.46 -15.67 2.96
CA SER A 25 -20.17 -14.35 2.40
C SER A 25 -21.34 -13.77 1.61
N GLN A 26 -22.16 -14.61 0.97
CA GLN A 26 -23.35 -14.13 0.28
C GLN A 26 -24.45 -13.73 1.27
N PRO A 27 -24.89 -12.47 1.24
CA PRO A 27 -25.93 -11.99 2.14
C PRO A 27 -27.32 -12.36 1.62
N VAL A 28 -28.25 -12.49 2.57
CA VAL A 28 -29.68 -12.71 2.34
C VAL A 28 -30.48 -11.50 2.82
N ILE A 29 -31.64 -11.27 2.22
CA ILE A 29 -32.58 -10.24 2.70
C ILE A 29 -33.52 -10.89 3.70
N HIS A 30 -33.55 -10.38 4.92
CA HIS A 30 -34.47 -10.80 5.98
C HIS A 30 -35.11 -9.57 6.60
N ASN A 31 -36.44 -9.49 6.56
CA ASN A 31 -37.22 -8.34 7.05
C ASN A 31 -36.76 -6.98 6.49
N GLY A 32 -36.31 -6.95 5.23
CA GLY A 32 -35.83 -5.73 4.57
C GLY A 32 -34.38 -5.37 4.88
N GLU A 33 -33.71 -6.10 5.78
CA GLU A 33 -32.32 -5.91 6.12
C GLU A 33 -31.41 -6.94 5.45
N ARG A 34 -30.16 -6.54 5.22
CA ARG A 34 -29.14 -7.39 4.61
C ARG A 34 -28.37 -8.12 5.70
N CYS A 35 -28.57 -9.42 5.81
CA CYS A 35 -27.96 -10.29 6.82
C CYS A 35 -27.03 -11.31 6.17
N ASN A 36 -26.14 -11.90 6.96
CA ASN A 36 -25.31 -13.02 6.53
C ASN A 36 -25.72 -14.27 7.29
N ARG A 37 -25.68 -15.41 6.61
CA ARG A 37 -25.99 -16.70 7.22
C ARG A 37 -24.78 -17.25 7.95
N VAL A 38 -24.98 -17.77 9.16
CA VAL A 38 -23.94 -18.43 9.96
C VAL A 38 -24.47 -19.79 10.37
N VAL A 39 -23.64 -20.82 10.21
CA VAL A 39 -23.93 -22.17 10.70
C VAL A 39 -22.85 -22.53 11.73
N GLU A 40 -23.27 -22.92 12.91
CA GLU A 40 -22.41 -23.25 14.05
C GLU A 40 -22.80 -24.60 14.64
N ARG A 41 -21.82 -25.35 15.14
CA ARG A 41 -22.06 -26.59 15.87
C ARG A 41 -22.23 -26.30 17.35
N ILE A 42 -23.46 -26.48 17.85
CA ILE A 42 -23.88 -26.27 19.23
C ILE A 42 -24.53 -27.55 19.76
N GLU A 43 -24.02 -28.07 20.87
CA GLU A 43 -24.42 -29.33 21.50
C GLU A 43 -24.44 -30.50 20.48
N GLY A 44 -23.42 -30.55 19.63
CA GLY A 44 -23.30 -31.55 18.57
C GLY A 44 -24.27 -31.41 17.39
N LYS A 45 -25.17 -30.41 17.38
CA LYS A 45 -26.10 -30.13 16.28
C LYS A 45 -25.64 -28.92 15.47
N LEU A 46 -25.98 -28.89 14.19
CA LEU A 46 -25.81 -27.69 13.38
C LEU A 46 -26.99 -26.75 13.61
N VAL A 47 -26.68 -25.53 14.02
CA VAL A 47 -27.64 -24.44 14.22
C VAL A 47 -27.33 -23.35 13.20
N GLU A 48 -28.34 -22.99 12.41
CA GLU A 48 -28.29 -21.89 11.48
C GLU A 48 -28.94 -20.65 12.08
N HIS A 49 -28.27 -19.50 11.96
CA HIS A 49 -28.83 -18.21 12.35
C HIS A 49 -28.36 -17.12 11.39
N LEU A 50 -29.08 -16.00 11.41
CA LEU A 50 -28.73 -14.81 10.64
C LEU A 50 -28.01 -13.82 11.55
N VAL A 51 -26.93 -13.25 11.05
CA VAL A 51 -26.20 -12.18 11.72
C VAL A 51 -26.31 -10.90 10.91
N SER A 52 -26.31 -9.76 11.60
CA SER A 52 -26.24 -8.48 10.91
C SER A 52 -24.92 -8.37 10.14
N ARG A 53 -24.85 -7.40 9.21
CA ARG A 53 -23.60 -7.09 8.52
C ARG A 53 -22.48 -6.73 9.50
N ASP A 54 -22.81 -6.07 10.61
CA ASP A 54 -21.82 -5.61 11.57
C ASP A 54 -21.31 -6.77 12.44
N ASP A 55 -22.19 -7.66 12.88
CA ASP A 55 -21.82 -8.89 13.58
C ASP A 55 -20.98 -9.82 12.69
N PHE A 56 -21.32 -9.93 11.41
CA PHE A 56 -20.52 -10.67 10.44
C PHE A 56 -19.07 -10.15 10.37
N MET A 57 -18.90 -8.83 10.38
CA MET A 57 -17.57 -8.22 10.38
C MET A 57 -16.83 -8.44 11.70
N LEU A 58 -17.52 -8.37 12.84
CA LEU A 58 -16.94 -8.64 14.16
C LEU A 58 -16.47 -10.09 14.30
N LEU A 59 -17.22 -11.06 13.76
CA LEU A 59 -16.81 -12.47 13.72
C LEU A 59 -15.48 -12.66 12.99
N PHE A 60 -15.28 -11.97 11.87
CA PHE A 60 -14.01 -12.02 11.15
C PHE A 60 -12.87 -11.38 11.94
N GLN A 61 -13.10 -10.20 12.53
CA GLN A 61 -12.10 -9.46 13.30
C GLN A 61 -11.60 -10.23 14.51
N ASN A 62 -12.51 -10.88 15.25
CA ASN A 62 -12.15 -11.65 16.45
C ASN A 62 -11.27 -12.87 16.15
N ASN A 63 -11.26 -13.38 14.92
CA ASN A 63 -10.38 -14.48 14.53
C ASN A 63 -8.94 -14.04 14.22
N LEU A 64 -8.69 -12.74 14.01
CA LEU A 64 -7.36 -12.22 13.65
C LEU A 64 -6.31 -12.39 14.77
N THR A 65 -6.76 -12.63 16.00
CA THR A 65 -5.91 -12.64 17.20
C THR A 65 -5.07 -13.90 17.38
N ASN A 66 -5.36 -14.97 16.62
CA ASN A 66 -4.84 -16.31 16.93
C ASN A 66 -3.78 -16.84 15.95
N TYR A 67 -3.54 -16.21 14.78
CA TYR A 67 -2.88 -16.90 13.66
C TYR A 67 -1.89 -16.08 12.81
N ALA A 68 -1.39 -14.92 13.25
CA ALA A 68 -0.57 -14.07 12.38
C ALA A 68 0.65 -13.43 13.05
N GLU A 69 1.83 -13.54 12.42
CA GLU A 69 3.01 -12.76 12.81
C GLU A 69 2.93 -11.31 12.27
N VAL A 70 2.36 -11.15 11.07
CA VAL A 70 2.14 -9.87 10.41
C VAL A 70 0.68 -9.79 9.97
N PHE A 71 0.02 -8.70 10.33
CA PHE A 71 -1.34 -8.40 9.92
C PHE A 71 -1.35 -7.39 8.78
N VAL A 72 -2.00 -7.71 7.66
CA VAL A 72 -2.08 -6.83 6.49
C VAL A 72 -3.57 -6.55 6.21
N PRO A 73 -4.18 -5.52 6.82
CA PRO A 73 -5.53 -5.15 6.47
C PRO A 73 -5.56 -4.61 5.03
N ALA A 74 -6.23 -5.33 4.13
CA ALA A 74 -6.35 -4.99 2.70
C ALA A 74 -7.80 -4.68 2.28
N GLY A 75 -8.67 -4.38 3.26
CA GLY A 75 -10.05 -3.97 3.08
C GLY A 75 -10.70 -3.73 4.45
N GLY A 76 -11.97 -3.32 4.47
CA GLY A 76 -12.71 -3.03 5.71
C GLY A 76 -13.21 -1.60 5.77
N ARG A 77 -13.84 -1.24 6.88
CA ARG A 77 -14.34 0.13 7.11
C ARG A 77 -13.23 1.00 7.71
N PRO A 78 -13.16 2.30 7.40
CA PRO A 78 -12.30 3.20 8.15
C PRO A 78 -12.57 3.12 9.65
N GLY A 79 -11.52 3.12 10.46
CA GLY A 79 -11.62 2.98 11.92
C GLY A 79 -12.16 1.62 12.38
N THR A 80 -11.98 0.56 11.57
CA THR A 80 -12.29 -0.82 11.99
C THR A 80 -11.55 -1.17 13.28
N ILE A 81 -10.28 -0.77 13.40
CA ILE A 81 -9.56 -0.78 14.67
C ILE A 81 -9.51 0.65 15.20
N ASN A 82 -10.02 0.85 16.41
CA ASN A 82 -10.16 2.15 17.04
C ASN A 82 -9.84 2.09 18.55
N GLU A 83 -9.93 3.24 19.19
CA GLU A 83 -9.59 3.45 20.59
C GLU A 83 -10.37 2.54 21.55
N ASP A 84 -11.56 2.09 21.15
CA ASP A 84 -12.46 1.27 21.97
C ASP A 84 -12.19 -0.23 21.82
N ASN A 85 -11.53 -0.67 20.74
CA ASN A 85 -11.37 -2.10 20.44
C ASN A 85 -9.93 -2.57 20.18
N TRP A 86 -8.93 -1.69 20.19
CA TRP A 86 -7.55 -2.09 19.90
C TRP A 86 -7.00 -3.14 20.88
N GLN A 87 -7.48 -3.14 22.14
CA GLN A 87 -7.10 -4.10 23.18
C GLN A 87 -7.54 -5.52 22.84
N ASN A 88 -8.56 -5.69 21.98
CA ASN A 88 -8.98 -7.02 21.53
C ASN A 88 -7.86 -7.75 20.79
N PHE A 89 -6.90 -7.00 20.22
CA PHE A 89 -5.71 -7.54 19.57
C PHE A 89 -4.54 -7.77 20.54
N PHE A 90 -4.76 -7.58 21.85
CA PHE A 90 -3.79 -7.84 22.91
C PHE A 90 -4.36 -8.81 23.97
N PRO A 91 -4.79 -10.03 23.58
CA PRO A 91 -5.29 -11.00 24.55
C PRO A 91 -4.22 -11.30 25.60
N ASP A 92 -4.64 -11.34 26.87
CA ASP A 92 -3.75 -11.50 28.03
C ASP A 92 -2.60 -10.47 28.09
N GLY A 93 -2.81 -9.28 27.51
CA GLY A 93 -1.82 -8.21 27.42
C GLY A 93 -0.71 -8.44 26.39
N LYS A 94 -0.81 -9.48 25.55
CA LYS A 94 0.19 -9.80 24.53
C LYS A 94 -0.32 -9.49 23.14
N ALA A 95 0.49 -8.80 22.34
CA ALA A 95 0.14 -8.50 20.95
C ALA A 95 -0.14 -9.78 20.15
N SER A 96 -1.25 -9.78 19.41
CA SER A 96 -1.63 -10.87 18.51
C SER A 96 -0.76 -10.96 17.26
N PHE A 97 -0.02 -9.90 16.96
CA PHE A 97 0.85 -9.75 15.80
C PHE A 97 2.07 -8.92 16.16
N ARG A 98 3.19 -9.13 15.47
CA ARG A 98 4.44 -8.36 15.66
C ARG A 98 4.46 -7.09 14.83
N ALA A 99 3.78 -7.11 13.68
CA ALA A 99 3.67 -5.96 12.80
C ALA A 99 2.31 -5.87 12.11
N ILE A 100 1.93 -4.65 11.74
CA ILE A 100 0.81 -4.33 10.88
C ILE A 100 1.32 -3.55 9.66
N VAL A 101 0.90 -3.94 8.46
CA VAL A 101 1.13 -3.18 7.22
C VAL A 101 -0.22 -2.74 6.66
N GLU A 102 -0.55 -1.46 6.79
CA GLU A 102 -1.89 -0.96 6.45
C GLU A 102 -2.12 -0.87 4.94
N GLY A 103 -2.53 -1.97 4.29
CA GLY A 103 -2.88 -1.95 2.87
C GLY A 103 -4.14 -1.11 2.56
N ALA A 104 -5.09 -1.08 3.49
CA ALA A 104 -6.33 -0.31 3.39
C ALA A 104 -6.20 1.09 3.99
N ASN A 105 -6.82 2.06 3.33
CA ASN A 105 -6.87 3.44 3.81
C ASN A 105 -7.65 3.55 5.13
N ALA A 106 -7.04 4.23 6.11
CA ALA A 106 -7.63 4.60 7.39
C ALA A 106 -8.23 3.41 8.18
N TYR A 107 -7.71 2.20 8.01
CA TYR A 107 -8.24 1.01 8.70
C TYR A 107 -8.11 1.12 10.24
N ILE A 108 -7.00 1.72 10.71
CA ILE A 108 -6.74 1.98 12.14
C ILE A 108 -6.83 3.48 12.42
N THR A 109 -7.54 3.88 13.49
CA THR A 109 -7.59 5.28 13.91
C THR A 109 -6.23 5.76 14.46
N PRO A 110 -5.94 7.07 14.43
CA PRO A 110 -4.69 7.60 15.00
C PRO A 110 -4.44 7.22 16.45
N GLY A 111 -5.45 7.29 17.33
CA GLY A 111 -5.29 6.96 18.75
C GLY A 111 -5.03 5.46 18.96
N ALA A 112 -5.75 4.60 18.25
CA ALA A 112 -5.50 3.15 18.28
C ALA A 112 -4.09 2.81 17.79
N ARG A 113 -3.66 3.41 16.68
CA ARG A 113 -2.32 3.20 16.11
C ARG A 113 -1.22 3.57 17.11
N LEU A 114 -1.38 4.66 17.84
CA LEU A 114 -0.44 5.06 18.90
C LEU A 114 -0.40 4.02 20.03
N LYS A 115 -1.56 3.59 20.52
CA LYS A 115 -1.65 2.57 21.59
C LYS A 115 -1.03 1.24 21.17
N ILE A 116 -1.33 0.77 19.96
CA ILE A 116 -0.78 -0.47 19.39
C ILE A 116 0.75 -0.41 19.35
N GLN A 117 1.32 0.69 18.85
CA GLN A 117 2.77 0.86 18.74
C GLN A 117 3.47 1.01 20.10
N GLN A 118 2.85 1.69 21.06
CA GLN A 118 3.34 1.77 22.44
C GLN A 118 3.42 0.39 23.12
N ASN A 119 2.64 -0.57 22.65
CA ASN A 119 2.66 -1.96 23.12
C ASN A 119 3.50 -2.88 22.22
N GLY A 120 4.49 -2.32 21.51
CA GLY A 120 5.55 -3.08 20.85
C GLY A 120 5.23 -3.60 19.45
N VAL A 121 4.07 -3.26 18.88
CA VAL A 121 3.70 -3.66 17.51
C VAL A 121 4.20 -2.63 16.50
N TRP A 122 4.89 -3.08 15.46
CA TRP A 122 5.34 -2.17 14.40
C TRP A 122 4.18 -1.87 13.45
N VAL A 123 3.95 -0.61 13.10
CA VAL A 123 2.88 -0.24 12.17
C VAL A 123 3.44 0.53 10.98
N VAL A 124 3.38 -0.06 9.80
CA VAL A 124 3.64 0.66 8.54
C VAL A 124 2.33 1.30 8.10
N LYS A 125 2.30 2.63 8.14
CA LYS A 125 1.11 3.42 7.83
C LYS A 125 0.70 3.29 6.36
N ASP A 126 -0.60 3.36 6.11
CA ASP A 126 -1.25 3.26 4.79
C ASP A 126 -0.63 4.18 3.75
N ALA A 127 -0.39 5.43 4.15
CA ALA A 127 0.24 6.44 3.32
C ALA A 127 1.57 5.99 2.72
N SER A 128 2.31 5.03 3.33
CA SER A 128 3.50 4.38 2.76
C SER A 128 3.17 3.02 2.12
N ALA A 129 2.36 2.21 2.81
CA ALA A 129 2.11 0.81 2.45
C ALA A 129 1.31 0.61 1.15
N ASN A 130 0.49 1.57 0.74
CA ASN A 130 -0.44 1.41 -0.40
C ASN A 130 -0.24 2.38 -1.58
N LYS A 131 0.87 3.14 -1.60
CA LYS A 131 1.16 4.15 -2.65
C LYS A 131 1.16 3.62 -4.08
N CYS A 132 1.48 2.34 -4.28
CA CYS A 132 1.65 1.75 -5.62
C CYS A 132 0.40 1.90 -6.51
N GLY A 133 -0.81 1.94 -5.93
CA GLY A 133 -2.04 2.17 -6.69
C GLY A 133 -2.07 3.54 -7.37
N VAL A 134 -1.71 4.59 -6.63
CA VAL A 134 -1.65 5.97 -7.17
C VAL A 134 -0.53 6.11 -8.20
N ILE A 135 0.63 5.51 -7.96
CA ILE A 135 1.76 5.52 -8.90
C ILE A 135 1.37 4.83 -10.22
N THR A 136 0.67 3.70 -10.13
CA THR A 136 0.19 2.97 -11.32
C THR A 136 -0.78 3.82 -12.14
N SER A 137 -1.73 4.50 -11.48
CA SER A 137 -2.66 5.42 -12.14
C SER A 137 -1.95 6.58 -12.86
N SER A 138 -0.85 7.09 -12.30
CA SER A 138 -0.01 8.08 -12.98
C SER A 138 0.59 7.53 -14.28
N TYR A 139 1.12 6.30 -14.27
CA TYR A 139 1.66 5.67 -15.47
C TYR A 139 0.60 5.33 -16.50
N GLU A 140 -0.63 5.01 -16.07
CA GLU A 140 -1.77 4.81 -16.97
C GLU A 140 -2.06 6.09 -17.78
N ILE A 141 -2.18 7.24 -17.10
CA ILE A 141 -2.43 8.53 -17.76
C ILE A 141 -1.29 8.89 -18.71
N ILE A 142 -0.03 8.79 -18.25
CA ILE A 142 1.14 9.07 -19.08
C ILE A 142 1.17 8.18 -20.32
N SER A 143 0.87 6.89 -20.16
CA SER A 143 0.84 5.94 -21.28
C SER A 143 -0.23 6.29 -22.29
N GLY A 144 -1.44 6.67 -21.83
CA GLY A 144 -2.53 7.10 -22.71
C GLY A 144 -2.27 8.42 -23.45
N LEU A 145 -1.39 9.28 -22.92
CA LEU A 145 -0.96 10.50 -23.61
C LEU A 145 0.18 10.24 -24.61
N MET A 146 0.97 9.19 -24.41
CA MET A 146 2.17 8.91 -25.19
C MET A 146 1.98 7.83 -26.27
N LEU A 147 1.04 6.91 -26.08
CA LEU A 147 0.77 5.78 -26.97
C LEU A 147 -0.66 5.84 -27.51
N ASP A 148 -0.84 5.41 -28.75
CA ASP A 148 -2.17 5.07 -29.25
C ASP A 148 -2.60 3.65 -28.82
N GLU A 149 -3.82 3.25 -29.19
CA GLU A 149 -4.40 1.98 -28.78
C GLU A 149 -3.62 0.75 -29.31
N ASP A 150 -3.15 0.81 -30.55
CA ASP A 150 -2.47 -0.33 -31.19
C ASP A 150 -1.04 -0.45 -30.66
N GLU A 151 -0.37 0.67 -30.45
CA GLU A 151 0.93 0.74 -29.77
C GLU A 151 0.84 0.23 -28.33
N PHE A 152 -0.19 0.65 -27.59
CA PHE A 152 -0.41 0.15 -26.23
C PHE A 152 -0.63 -1.36 -26.23
N LYS A 153 -1.50 -1.90 -27.10
CA LYS A 153 -1.72 -3.36 -27.21
C LYS A 153 -0.41 -4.10 -27.54
N THR A 154 0.38 -3.54 -28.46
CA THR A 154 1.65 -4.12 -28.90
C THR A 154 2.66 -4.19 -27.76
N HIS A 155 2.78 -3.12 -26.96
CA HIS A 155 3.80 -3.01 -25.91
C HIS A 155 3.28 -3.34 -24.50
N LYS A 156 1.99 -3.62 -24.31
CA LYS A 156 1.34 -3.79 -23.00
C LYS A 156 2.13 -4.69 -22.05
N ARG A 157 2.55 -5.87 -22.52
CA ARG A 157 3.25 -6.84 -21.67
C ARG A 157 4.60 -6.31 -21.16
N GLU A 158 5.37 -5.68 -22.04
CA GLU A 158 6.67 -5.09 -21.72
C GLU A 158 6.50 -3.87 -20.79
N LEU A 159 5.56 -2.98 -21.13
CA LEU A 159 5.23 -1.78 -20.35
C LEU A 159 4.82 -2.14 -18.92
N ILE A 160 3.91 -3.10 -18.74
CA ILE A 160 3.46 -3.52 -17.42
C ILE A 160 4.60 -4.16 -16.62
N SER A 161 5.46 -4.96 -17.24
CA SER A 161 6.64 -5.52 -16.56
C SER A 161 7.55 -4.42 -16.01
N GLN A 162 7.87 -3.42 -16.82
CA GLN A 162 8.73 -2.31 -16.41
C GLN A 162 8.07 -1.40 -15.36
N ILE A 163 6.75 -1.19 -15.44
CA ILE A 163 6.02 -0.48 -14.38
C ILE A 163 6.12 -1.27 -13.06
N MET A 164 5.96 -2.59 -13.08
CA MET A 164 6.10 -3.43 -11.89
C MET A 164 7.51 -3.37 -11.28
N GLU A 165 8.56 -3.26 -12.10
CA GLU A 165 9.93 -3.05 -11.63
C GLU A 165 10.08 -1.69 -10.94
N ILE A 166 9.54 -0.62 -11.53
CA ILE A 166 9.55 0.71 -10.91
C ILE A 166 8.78 0.69 -9.58
N LEU A 167 7.59 0.09 -9.53
CA LEU A 167 6.80 0.00 -8.29
C LEU A 167 7.57 -0.72 -7.19
N GLN A 168 8.25 -1.83 -7.51
CA GLN A 168 9.10 -2.54 -6.56
C GLN A 168 10.26 -1.66 -6.07
N GLN A 169 10.97 -0.98 -6.97
CA GLN A 169 12.06 -0.09 -6.59
C GLN A 169 11.59 1.05 -5.67
N ARG A 170 10.45 1.68 -5.98
CA ARG A 170 9.89 2.76 -5.15
C ARG A 170 9.45 2.25 -3.79
N ALA A 171 8.79 1.09 -3.73
CA ALA A 171 8.37 0.46 -2.49
C ALA A 171 9.58 0.07 -1.62
N SER A 172 10.61 -0.52 -2.22
CA SER A 172 11.86 -0.87 -1.53
C SER A 172 12.58 0.36 -1.00
N GLN A 173 12.72 1.42 -1.81
CA GLN A 173 13.38 2.67 -1.39
C GLN A 173 12.71 3.29 -0.16
N GLU A 174 11.38 3.35 -0.15
CA GLU A 174 10.64 3.92 0.98
C GLU A 174 10.68 3.01 2.22
N ALA A 175 10.57 1.70 2.03
CA ALA A 175 10.71 0.73 3.11
C ALA A 175 12.09 0.80 3.75
N GLU A 176 13.16 0.81 2.95
CA GLU A 176 14.54 0.97 3.42
C GLU A 176 14.71 2.26 4.22
N TRP A 177 14.21 3.39 3.70
CA TRP A 177 14.25 4.66 4.42
C TRP A 177 13.52 4.56 5.76
N LEU A 178 12.30 4.02 5.79
CA LEU A 178 11.51 3.89 7.01
C LEU A 178 12.20 3.00 8.05
N TYR A 179 12.65 1.81 7.65
CA TYR A 179 13.26 0.86 8.56
C TYR A 179 14.64 1.32 9.04
N SER A 180 15.45 1.95 8.18
CA SER A 180 16.76 2.48 8.60
C SER A 180 16.61 3.58 9.64
N HIS A 181 15.62 4.47 9.47
CA HIS A 181 15.32 5.53 10.42
C HIS A 181 14.73 4.98 11.72
N PHE A 182 13.81 4.03 11.62
CA PHE A 182 13.23 3.35 12.78
C PHE A 182 14.32 2.70 13.63
N GLN A 183 15.22 1.93 13.00
CA GLN A 183 16.34 1.27 13.69
C GLN A 183 17.32 2.27 14.34
N THR A 184 17.59 3.40 13.68
CA THR A 184 18.55 4.40 14.17
C THR A 184 17.99 5.30 15.27
N THR A 185 16.70 5.64 15.18
CA THR A 185 16.09 6.69 16.01
C THR A 185 15.09 6.16 17.05
N GLY A 186 14.54 4.96 16.85
CA GLY A 186 13.44 4.43 17.64
C GLY A 186 12.09 5.16 17.45
N VAL A 187 12.02 6.17 16.57
CA VAL A 187 10.78 6.89 16.26
C VAL A 187 9.82 5.97 15.52
N PHE A 188 8.54 5.97 15.90
CA PHE A 188 7.52 5.13 15.28
C PHE A 188 7.47 5.26 13.75
N LEU A 189 7.35 4.13 13.04
CA LEU A 189 7.26 4.06 11.57
C LEU A 189 6.14 4.95 11.00
N THR A 190 5.09 5.17 11.78
CA THR A 190 3.95 6.01 11.41
C THR A 190 4.31 7.48 11.42
N ASP A 191 5.09 7.92 12.41
CA ASP A 191 5.59 9.29 12.50
C ASP A 191 6.67 9.55 11.44
N LEU A 192 7.49 8.54 11.15
CA LEU A 192 8.46 8.57 10.06
C LEU A 192 7.78 8.68 8.69
N THR A 193 6.69 7.95 8.47
CA THR A 193 5.85 8.07 7.25
C THR A 193 5.33 9.50 7.06
N GLU A 194 4.80 10.09 8.13
CA GLU A 194 4.30 11.47 8.13
C GLU A 194 5.42 12.48 7.89
N LYS A 195 6.58 12.28 8.53
CA LYS A 195 7.77 13.12 8.32
C LYS A 195 8.23 13.07 6.87
N LEU A 196 8.40 11.87 6.31
CA LEU A 196 8.82 11.68 4.92
C LEU A 196 7.84 12.34 3.95
N SER A 197 6.54 12.13 4.15
CA SER A 197 5.50 12.73 3.31
C SER A 197 5.53 14.25 3.35
N ARG A 198 5.72 14.86 4.54
CA ARG A 198 5.90 16.31 4.67
C ARG A 198 7.15 16.80 3.95
N SER A 199 8.29 16.12 4.11
CA SER A 199 9.55 16.50 3.45
C SER A 199 9.42 16.46 1.91
N ILE A 200 8.86 15.38 1.36
CA ILE A 200 8.65 15.24 -0.09
C ILE A 200 7.70 16.32 -0.61
N ASN A 201 6.60 16.59 0.08
CA ASN A 201 5.64 17.61 -0.34
C ASN A 201 6.22 19.03 -0.27
N ALA A 202 6.98 19.35 0.77
CA ALA A 202 7.66 20.65 0.89
C ALA A 202 8.66 20.85 -0.25
N ALA A 203 9.55 19.86 -0.47
CA ALA A 203 10.51 19.90 -1.57
C ALA A 203 9.82 20.03 -2.93
N LYS A 204 8.74 19.27 -3.16
CA LYS A 204 7.95 19.34 -4.40
C LYS A 204 7.38 20.74 -4.64
N VAL A 205 6.86 21.41 -3.60
CA VAL A 205 6.31 22.77 -3.73
C VAL A 205 7.40 23.76 -4.13
N GLU A 206 8.55 23.73 -3.45
CA GLU A 206 9.68 24.62 -3.74
C GLU A 206 10.23 24.40 -5.16
N ILE A 207 10.45 23.14 -5.54
CA ILE A 207 10.93 22.77 -6.86
C ILE A 207 9.93 23.17 -7.94
N SER A 208 8.63 22.97 -7.73
CA SER A 208 7.59 23.38 -8.69
C SER A 208 7.61 24.89 -8.93
N ALA A 209 7.73 25.69 -7.86
CA ALA A 209 7.83 27.15 -7.96
C ALA A 209 9.13 27.60 -8.65
N PHE A 210 10.22 26.85 -8.51
CA PHE A 210 11.46 27.08 -9.25
C PHE A 210 11.31 26.77 -10.73
N LEU A 211 10.76 25.60 -11.09
CA LEU A 211 10.57 25.16 -12.49
C LEU A 211 9.58 26.05 -13.25
N ALA A 212 8.55 26.57 -12.57
CA ALA A 212 7.60 27.51 -13.19
C ALA A 212 8.29 28.79 -13.68
N ARG A 213 9.30 29.27 -12.94
CA ARG A 213 10.11 30.44 -13.32
C ARG A 213 11.25 30.10 -14.28
N ASN A 214 11.69 28.84 -14.27
CA ASN A 214 12.85 28.36 -15.03
C ASN A 214 12.52 27.09 -15.83
N PRO A 215 11.60 27.14 -16.81
CA PRO A 215 11.13 25.95 -17.52
C PRO A 215 12.21 25.24 -18.34
N HIS A 216 13.34 25.89 -18.63
CA HIS A 216 14.49 25.30 -19.32
C HIS A 216 15.18 24.18 -18.51
N PHE A 217 14.94 24.07 -17.19
CA PHE A 217 15.42 22.94 -16.38
C PHE A 217 14.59 21.66 -16.56
N ILE A 218 13.46 21.72 -17.26
CA ILE A 218 12.62 20.57 -17.58
C ILE A 218 13.21 19.86 -18.80
N SER A 219 14.23 19.04 -18.59
CA SER A 219 14.91 18.31 -19.66
C SER A 219 14.19 17.01 -20.05
N ASN A 220 14.32 16.60 -21.31
CA ASN A 220 13.84 15.30 -21.77
C ASN A 220 14.51 14.16 -20.99
N GLU A 221 15.79 14.27 -20.67
CA GLU A 221 16.52 13.25 -19.91
C GLU A 221 15.89 13.03 -18.52
N LEU A 222 15.54 14.10 -17.82
CA LEU A 222 14.93 14.01 -16.50
C LEU A 222 13.53 13.42 -16.57
N LEU A 223 12.73 13.82 -17.56
CA LEU A 223 11.43 13.20 -17.83
C LEU A 223 11.57 11.71 -18.13
N LEU A 224 12.45 11.32 -19.04
CA LEU A 224 12.67 9.94 -19.43
C LEU A 224 13.21 9.08 -18.28
N SER A 225 13.95 9.66 -17.33
CA SER A 225 14.41 8.95 -16.14
C SER A 225 13.28 8.55 -15.17
N HIS A 226 12.12 9.21 -15.27
CA HIS A 226 10.93 8.86 -14.49
C HIS A 226 10.06 7.79 -15.17
N LEU A 227 10.23 7.58 -16.47
CA LEU A 227 9.40 6.72 -17.30
C LEU A 227 9.95 5.29 -17.40
N PRO A 228 9.09 4.29 -17.68
CA PRO A 228 9.53 2.97 -18.10
C PRO A 228 10.57 3.03 -19.23
N ALA A 229 11.57 2.14 -19.18
CA ALA A 229 12.68 2.09 -20.13
C ALA A 229 12.22 2.02 -21.61
N LEU A 230 11.05 1.41 -21.85
CA LEU A 230 10.35 1.36 -23.13
C LEU A 230 10.24 2.74 -23.79
N PHE A 231 9.84 3.77 -23.02
CA PHE A 231 9.69 5.12 -23.55
C PHE A 231 11.04 5.73 -23.92
N LYS A 232 12.09 5.50 -23.11
CA LYS A 232 13.45 5.95 -23.42
C LYS A 232 14.01 5.28 -24.67
N GLN A 233 13.72 4.00 -24.87
CA GLN A 233 14.28 3.19 -25.96
C GLN A 233 13.55 3.37 -27.29
N ARG A 234 12.22 3.51 -27.27
CA ARG A 234 11.38 3.48 -28.48
C ARG A 234 10.66 4.77 -28.79
N PHE A 235 10.41 5.61 -27.78
CA PHE A 235 9.56 6.80 -27.91
C PHE A 235 10.13 8.06 -27.20
N PRO A 236 11.46 8.32 -27.23
CA PRO A 236 12.06 9.35 -26.39
C PRO A 236 11.54 10.76 -26.69
N GLU A 237 11.19 11.04 -27.95
CA GLU A 237 10.64 12.31 -28.42
C GLU A 237 9.20 12.57 -27.92
N ARG A 238 8.47 11.52 -27.53
CA ARG A 238 7.05 11.63 -27.16
C ARG A 238 6.82 12.28 -25.81
N VAL A 239 7.86 12.54 -25.04
CA VAL A 239 7.75 13.40 -23.85
C VAL A 239 7.18 14.77 -24.18
N GLN A 240 7.29 15.23 -25.44
CA GLN A 240 6.69 16.47 -25.92
C GLN A 240 5.15 16.38 -26.09
N ARG A 241 4.56 15.18 -26.14
CA ARG A 241 3.10 14.99 -26.13
C ARG A 241 2.50 15.29 -24.75
N LEU A 242 3.30 15.23 -23.69
CA LEU A 242 2.84 15.53 -22.34
C LEU A 242 2.61 17.04 -22.19
N PRO A 243 1.45 17.47 -21.65
CA PRO A 243 1.22 18.88 -21.35
C PRO A 243 2.32 19.44 -20.44
N LEU A 244 2.62 20.73 -20.56
CA LEU A 244 3.72 21.37 -19.82
C LEU A 244 3.58 21.17 -18.30
N GLU A 245 2.36 21.29 -17.77
CA GLU A 245 2.03 21.09 -16.36
C GLU A 245 2.38 19.67 -15.88
N TYR A 246 2.15 18.66 -16.72
CA TYR A 246 2.50 17.26 -16.41
C TYR A 246 4.01 17.08 -16.41
N ARG A 247 4.71 17.65 -17.39
CA ARG A 247 6.18 17.62 -17.42
C ARG A 247 6.78 18.30 -16.19
N GLN A 248 6.24 19.45 -15.78
CA GLN A 248 6.63 20.14 -14.54
C GLN A 248 6.38 19.25 -13.32
N ALA A 249 5.20 18.65 -13.20
CA ALA A 249 4.85 17.80 -12.06
C ALA A 249 5.73 16.55 -11.96
N ILE A 250 6.02 15.89 -13.09
CA ILE A 250 6.92 14.72 -13.16
C ILE A 250 8.32 15.10 -12.70
N VAL A 251 8.89 16.19 -13.25
CA VAL A 251 10.22 16.64 -12.86
C VAL A 251 10.27 17.06 -11.39
N ALA A 252 9.25 17.77 -10.91
CA ALA A 252 9.18 18.21 -9.52
C ALA A 252 9.13 17.03 -8.54
N VAL A 253 8.32 16.00 -8.80
CA VAL A 253 8.23 14.84 -7.91
C VAL A 253 9.50 13.98 -7.97
N GLU A 254 10.08 13.81 -9.15
CA GLU A 254 11.32 13.04 -9.33
C GLU A 254 12.48 13.69 -8.56
N LEU A 255 12.66 15.01 -8.69
CA LEU A 255 13.70 15.75 -7.98
C LEU A 255 13.43 15.80 -6.47
N ALA A 256 12.18 16.00 -6.04
CA ALA A 256 11.83 16.01 -4.62
C ALA A 256 12.15 14.67 -3.95
N CYS A 257 11.77 13.55 -4.59
CA CYS A 257 12.10 12.22 -4.09
C CYS A 257 13.62 12.01 -4.02
N ARG A 258 14.36 12.32 -5.10
CA ARG A 258 15.84 12.20 -5.09
C ARG A 258 16.48 13.01 -3.97
N LEU A 259 16.07 14.26 -3.81
CA LEU A 259 16.60 15.16 -2.79
C LEU A 259 16.36 14.60 -1.39
N VAL A 260 15.10 14.25 -1.07
CA VAL A 260 14.71 13.83 0.28
C VAL A 260 15.32 12.47 0.62
N TYR A 261 15.20 11.47 -0.25
CA TYR A 261 15.76 10.14 0.01
C TYR A 261 17.29 10.17 0.14
N THR A 262 17.98 11.06 -0.57
CA THR A 262 19.45 11.19 -0.47
C THR A 262 19.86 11.95 0.79
N THR A 263 19.23 13.08 1.06
CA THR A 263 19.64 13.97 2.17
C THR A 263 19.38 13.30 3.51
N ASP A 264 18.20 12.69 3.65
CA ASP A 264 17.75 12.09 4.89
C ASP A 264 18.24 10.66 5.08
N SER A 265 18.85 10.00 4.08
CA SER A 265 19.34 8.63 4.28
C SER A 265 20.30 8.54 5.49
N THR A 266 20.10 7.54 6.34
CA THR A 266 21.03 7.23 7.44
C THR A 266 22.18 6.32 6.99
N ASN A 267 22.09 5.73 5.80
CA ASN A 267 23.08 4.82 5.23
C ASN A 267 23.87 5.50 4.09
N MET A 268 25.20 5.59 4.27
CA MET A 268 26.10 6.20 3.28
C MET A 268 26.13 5.44 1.94
N GLU A 269 26.04 4.10 1.96
CA GLU A 269 25.96 3.30 0.73
C GLU A 269 24.71 3.68 -0.07
N ASN A 270 23.57 3.84 0.60
CA ASN A 270 22.33 4.27 -0.05
C ASN A 270 22.42 5.70 -0.60
N LYS A 271 23.12 6.62 0.10
CA LYS A 271 23.38 7.96 -0.43
C LYS A 271 24.19 7.90 -1.73
N LEU A 272 25.26 7.12 -1.73
CA LEU A 272 26.12 6.96 -2.90
C LEU A 272 25.33 6.33 -4.06
N ARG A 273 24.58 5.25 -3.82
CA ARG A 273 23.70 4.65 -4.82
C ARG A 273 22.71 5.65 -5.40
N LEU A 274 22.19 6.62 -4.65
CA LEU A 274 21.26 7.61 -5.22
C LEU A 274 21.93 8.68 -6.07
N LEU A 275 23.23 8.91 -5.88
CA LEU A 275 24.03 9.86 -6.65
C LEU A 275 24.65 9.24 -7.91
N LEU A 276 24.89 7.93 -7.91
CA LEU A 276 25.47 7.21 -9.05
C LEU A 276 24.47 7.07 -10.22
N THR A 277 25.00 7.25 -11.43
CA THR A 277 24.34 6.95 -12.70
C THR A 277 24.03 5.46 -12.83
N ALA A 278 23.16 5.11 -13.78
CA ALA A 278 22.85 3.71 -14.07
C ALA A 278 24.10 2.91 -14.52
N GLU A 279 25.03 3.54 -15.22
CA GLU A 279 26.28 2.92 -15.66
C GLU A 279 27.24 2.67 -14.49
N GLU A 280 27.37 3.63 -13.57
CA GLU A 280 28.23 3.48 -12.39
C GLU A 280 27.71 2.39 -11.43
N LYS A 281 26.38 2.27 -11.28
CA LYS A 281 25.75 1.22 -10.47
C LYS A 281 25.97 -0.20 -11.02
N ALA A 282 26.14 -0.34 -12.33
CA ALA A 282 26.34 -1.65 -12.94
C ALA A 282 27.78 -2.19 -12.75
N GLN A 283 28.71 -1.34 -12.29
CA GLN A 283 30.11 -1.67 -12.06
C GLN A 283 30.46 -1.85 -10.58
N SER A 284 29.54 -1.54 -9.66
CA SER A 284 29.67 -1.64 -8.20
C SER A 284 28.97 -2.88 -7.65
#